data_AF-W9VY73-F1
#
_entry.id   AF-W9VY73-F1
#
_cell.length_a   1.000
_cell.length_b   1.000
_cell.length_c   1.000
_cell.angle_alpha   90.00
_cell.angle_beta   90.00
_cell.angle_gamma   90.00
#
_symmetry.space_group_name_H-M   'P 1'
#
loop_
_entity.id
_entity.type
_entity.pdbx_description
1 polymer ?
#
loop_
_entity_poly.entity_id
_entity_poly.type
_entity_poly.pdbx_seq_one_letter_code
_entity_poly.pdbx_strand_id
1 'polypeptide(L)'
;MSAYLKSEAKAYAEALELTSALIDGFESPLGMELLATVDWLVTREGVAPSVPALRAGLQRWPGGPEAAERKGRLFDDRALGIAVERLGRQGMA
;
A
#
# COMPACT_ATOMS: atom_id res chain seq x y z
N MET A 1 16.78 -15.67 -11.97
CA MET A 1 15.61 -15.80 -11.09
C MET A 1 14.78 -17.07 -11.37
N SER A 2 14.37 -17.33 -12.62
CA SER A 2 13.41 -18.41 -12.96
C SER A 2 13.81 -19.84 -12.54
N ALA A 3 15.10 -20.20 -12.55
CA ALA A 3 15.52 -21.57 -12.20
C ALA A 3 15.44 -21.87 -10.69
N TYR A 4 15.72 -20.88 -9.83
CA TYR A 4 15.71 -21.02 -8.36
C TYR A 4 14.28 -21.12 -7.80
N LEU A 5 13.35 -20.35 -8.36
CA LEU A 5 11.92 -20.40 -8.03
C LEU A 5 11.26 -21.71 -8.45
N LYS A 6 11.77 -22.38 -9.49
CA LYS A 6 11.26 -23.64 -10.00
C LYS A 6 11.76 -24.88 -9.25
N SER A 7 12.76 -24.74 -8.38
CA SER A 7 13.33 -25.84 -7.57
C SER A 7 13.05 -25.66 -6.08
N GLU A 8 13.83 -24.81 -5.41
CA GLU A 8 13.91 -24.73 -3.94
C GLU A 8 12.87 -23.79 -3.33
N ALA A 9 12.43 -22.78 -4.07
CA ALA A 9 11.49 -21.77 -3.60
C ALA A 9 10.07 -21.94 -4.15
N LYS A 10 9.72 -23.14 -4.65
CA LYS A 10 8.39 -23.43 -5.23
C LYS A 10 7.23 -23.12 -4.28
N ALA A 11 7.42 -23.35 -2.98
CA ALA A 11 6.44 -23.05 -1.95
C ALA A 11 6.16 -21.54 -1.78
N TYR A 12 7.08 -20.67 -2.21
CA TYR A 12 6.97 -19.22 -2.10
C TYR A 12 6.61 -18.55 -3.43
N ALA A 13 6.58 -19.30 -4.53
CA ALA A 13 6.33 -18.77 -5.86
C ALA A 13 4.96 -18.05 -5.94
N GLU A 14 3.92 -18.62 -5.32
CA GLU A 14 2.59 -18.00 -5.31
C GLU A 14 2.57 -16.68 -4.54
N ALA A 15 3.11 -16.66 -3.32
CA ALA A 15 3.20 -15.43 -2.52
C ALA A 15 4.05 -14.36 -3.21
N LEU A 16 5.12 -14.77 -3.90
CA LEU A 16 5.97 -13.87 -4.67
C LEU A 16 5.20 -13.26 -5.85
N GLU A 17 4.52 -14.06 -6.66
CA GLU A 17 3.73 -13.58 -7.81
C GLU A 17 2.60 -12.64 -7.36
N LEU A 18 1.89 -12.98 -6.28
CA LEU A 18 0.85 -12.12 -5.71
C LEU A 18 1.44 -10.79 -5.21
N THR A 19 2.56 -10.84 -4.50
CA THR A 19 3.23 -9.63 -3.99
C THR A 19 3.75 -8.78 -5.15
N SER A 20 4.40 -9.38 -6.14
CA SER A 20 4.88 -8.70 -7.35
C SER A 20 3.74 -8.04 -8.12
N ALA A 21 2.60 -8.71 -8.28
CA ALA A 21 1.43 -8.14 -8.94
C ALA A 21 0.79 -7.00 -8.14
N LEU A 22 0.88 -7.05 -6.81
CA LEU A 22 0.39 -5.99 -5.91
C LEU A 22 1.24 -4.72 -6.04
N ILE A 23 2.57 -4.87 -6.02
CA ILE A 23 3.51 -3.74 -6.01
C ILE A 23 3.92 -3.26 -7.40
N ASP A 24 3.43 -3.88 -8.47
CA ASP A 24 3.69 -3.47 -9.85
C ASP A 24 3.39 -1.96 -10.06
N GLY A 25 4.40 -1.20 -10.49
CA GLY A 25 4.36 0.27 -10.60
C GLY A 25 4.52 1.05 -9.29
N PHE A 26 4.72 0.38 -8.16
CA PHE A 26 4.92 0.94 -6.81
C PHE A 26 6.21 0.46 -6.13
N GLU A 27 7.13 -0.18 -6.87
CA GLU A 27 8.33 -0.86 -6.33
C GLU A 27 9.37 0.10 -5.71
N SER A 28 9.23 1.41 -5.92
CA SER A 28 10.07 2.40 -5.25
C SER A 28 9.77 2.48 -3.74
N PRO A 29 10.73 2.89 -2.89
CA PRO A 29 10.47 3.07 -1.46
C PRO A 29 9.26 3.95 -1.16
N LEU A 30 9.04 5.02 -1.94
CA LEU A 30 7.89 5.90 -1.80
C LEU A 30 6.58 5.21 -2.18
N GLY A 31 6.58 4.47 -3.29
CA GLY A 31 5.41 3.72 -3.77
C GLY A 31 4.98 2.64 -2.78
N MET A 32 5.93 1.90 -2.22
CA MET A 32 5.64 0.90 -1.19
C MET A 32 5.17 1.53 0.12
N GLU A 33 5.75 2.66 0.55
CA GLU A 33 5.24 3.38 1.73
C GLU A 33 3.80 3.86 1.51
N LEU A 34 3.46 4.33 0.32
CA LEU A 34 2.10 4.73 -0.04
C LEU A 34 1.13 3.55 0.06
N LEU A 35 1.44 2.41 -0.57
CA LEU A 35 0.59 1.22 -0.52
C LEU A 35 0.37 0.74 0.93
N ALA A 36 1.46 0.62 1.70
CA ALA A 36 1.38 0.19 3.10
C ALA A 36 0.60 1.18 3.98
N THR A 37 0.71 2.48 3.70
CA THR A 37 -0.03 3.52 4.45
C THR A 37 -1.52 3.45 4.16
N VAL A 38 -1.91 3.31 2.90
CA VAL A 38 -3.34 3.19 2.52
C VAL A 38 -3.92 1.87 3.05
N ASP A 39 -3.21 0.76 2.90
CA ASP A 39 -3.62 -0.55 3.42
C ASP A 39 -3.87 -0.49 4.94
N TRP A 40 -2.95 0.09 5.71
CA TRP A 40 -3.14 0.24 7.16
C TRP A 40 -4.39 1.06 7.50
N LEU A 41 -4.59 2.20 6.84
CA LEU A 41 -5.75 3.05 7.10
C LEU A 41 -7.07 2.30 6.84
N VAL A 42 -7.13 1.53 5.75
CA VAL A 42 -8.35 0.80 5.39
C VAL A 42 -8.56 -0.41 6.31
N THR A 43 -7.55 -1.26 6.46
CA THR A 43 -7.69 -2.57 7.13
C THR A 43 -7.59 -2.51 8.65
N ARG A 44 -6.82 -1.56 9.20
CA ARG A 44 -6.55 -1.47 10.64
C ARG A 44 -7.33 -0.34 11.31
N GLU A 45 -7.40 0.81 10.66
CA GLU A 45 -8.11 1.99 11.18
C GLU A 45 -9.57 2.07 10.70
N GLY A 46 -10.00 1.19 9.79
CA GLY A 46 -11.37 1.16 9.26
C GLY A 46 -11.75 2.40 8.46
N VAL A 47 -10.77 3.09 7.87
CA VAL A 47 -10.99 4.29 7.05
C VAL A 47 -11.60 3.86 5.72
N ALA A 48 -12.66 4.56 5.29
CA ALA A 48 -13.28 4.29 4.01
C ALA A 48 -12.26 4.46 2.85
N PRO A 49 -12.28 3.60 1.82
CA PRO A 49 -11.36 3.63 0.69
C PRO A 49 -11.69 4.78 -0.29
N SER A 50 -11.60 6.02 0.19
CA SER A 50 -11.83 7.25 -0.60
C SER A 50 -10.80 8.31 -0.22
N VAL A 51 -10.38 9.12 -1.19
CA VAL A 51 -9.36 10.15 -0.98
C VAL A 51 -9.69 11.10 0.19
N PRO A 52 -10.92 11.63 0.35
CA PRO A 52 -11.24 12.49 1.48
C PRO A 52 -11.10 11.79 2.83
N ALA A 53 -11.53 10.53 2.92
CA ALA A 53 -11.44 9.74 4.15
C ALA A 53 -9.98 9.40 4.48
N LEU A 54 -9.19 8.99 3.48
CA LEU A 54 -7.76 8.73 3.62
C LEU A 54 -7.01 9.98 4.09
N ARG A 55 -7.33 11.15 3.55
CA ARG A 55 -6.74 12.43 3.98
C ARG A 55 -7.03 12.72 5.45
N ALA A 56 -8.27 12.50 5.89
CA ALA A 56 -8.66 12.63 7.29
C ALA A 56 -8.04 11.54 8.19
N GLY A 57 -7.79 10.35 7.65
CA GLY A 57 -7.08 9.25 8.32
C GLY A 57 -5.60 9.57 8.54
N LEU A 58 -4.92 10.12 7.52
CA LEU A 58 -3.52 10.54 7.60
C LEU A 58 -3.28 11.59 8.70
N GLN A 59 -4.21 12.53 8.90
CA GLN A 59 -4.10 13.52 9.98
C GLN A 59 -4.18 12.90 11.39
N ARG A 60 -4.73 11.69 11.50
CA ARG A 60 -4.90 10.95 12.77
C ARG A 60 -3.94 9.76 12.85
N TRP A 61 -2.84 9.80 12.09
CA TRP A 61 -1.90 8.69 12.00
C TRP A 61 -1.39 8.24 13.38
N PRO A 62 -1.43 6.94 13.71
CA PRO A 62 -1.08 6.44 15.05
C PRO A 62 0.40 6.62 15.41
N GLY A 63 1.28 6.82 14.43
CA GLY A 63 2.71 7.10 14.64
C GLY A 63 3.02 8.51 15.16
N GLY A 64 2.01 9.29 15.55
CA GLY A 64 2.17 10.63 16.10
C GLY A 64 2.14 11.76 15.05
N PRO A 65 2.09 13.03 15.52
CA PRO A 65 1.84 14.19 14.67
C PRO A 65 2.91 14.46 13.63
N GLU A 66 4.20 14.21 13.93
CA GLU A 66 5.28 14.37 12.95
C GLU A 66 5.15 13.37 11.78
N ALA A 67 4.78 12.12 12.09
CA ALA A 67 4.57 11.09 11.08
C ALA A 67 3.31 11.39 10.23
N ALA A 68 2.25 11.89 10.87
CA ALA A 68 1.03 12.35 10.19
C ALA A 68 1.36 13.49 9.20
N GLU A 69 2.12 14.49 9.64
CA GLU A 69 2.51 15.63 8.82
C GLU A 69 3.41 15.19 7.65
N ARG A 70 4.43 14.36 7.90
CA ARG A 70 5.30 13.84 6.86
C ARG A 70 4.51 13.08 5.79
N LYS A 71 3.62 12.17 6.20
CA LYS A 71 2.79 11.40 5.27
C LYS A 71 1.82 12.29 4.49
N GLY A 72 1.21 13.28 5.16
CA GLY A 72 0.33 14.25 4.51
C GLY A 72 1.04 15.13 3.47
N ARG A 73 2.36 15.36 3.61
CA ARG A 73 3.18 16.06 2.61
C ARG A 73 3.65 15.15 1.47
N LEU A 74 3.90 13.86 1.76
CA LEU A 74 4.41 12.90 0.77
C LEU A 74 3.32 12.38 -0.17
N PHE A 75 2.08 12.27 0.30
CA PHE A 75 1.01 11.64 -0.46
C PHE A 75 -0.07 12.65 -0.82
N ASP A 76 -0.07 13.07 -2.09
CA ASP A 76 -1.13 13.92 -2.64
C ASP A 76 -2.40 13.12 -2.98
N ASP A 77 -3.49 13.84 -3.25
CA ASP A 77 -4.80 13.26 -3.54
C ASP A 77 -4.79 12.32 -4.75
N ARG A 78 -3.92 12.59 -5.74
CA ARG A 78 -3.77 11.74 -6.94
C ARG A 78 -3.12 10.42 -6.57
N ALA A 79 -2.03 10.45 -5.82
CA ALA A 79 -1.31 9.28 -5.35
C ALA A 79 -2.22 8.38 -4.49
N LEU A 80 -2.98 8.99 -3.56
CA LEU A 80 -3.96 8.28 -2.74
C LEU A 80 -5.05 7.61 -3.59
N GLY A 81 -5.55 8.30 -4.62
CA GLY A 81 -6.55 7.76 -5.55
C GLY A 81 -6.04 6.53 -6.32
N ILE A 82 -4.82 6.60 -6.85
CA ILE A 82 -4.23 5.46 -7.58
C ILE A 82 -3.98 4.28 -6.63
N ALA A 83 -3.48 4.54 -5.42
CA ALA A 83 -3.18 3.50 -4.44
C ALA A 83 -4.45 2.77 -3.97
N VAL A 84 -5.52 3.51 -3.66
CA VAL A 84 -6.79 2.89 -3.22
C VAL A 84 -7.45 2.07 -4.33
N GLU A 85 -7.36 2.53 -5.58
CA GLU A 85 -7.84 1.77 -6.72
C GLU A 85 -7.04 0.48 -6.93
N ARG A 86 -5.70 0.55 -6.82
CA ARG A 86 -4.82 -0.62 -6.93
C ARG A 86 -5.14 -1.67 -5.87
N LEU A 87 -5.30 -1.25 -4.61
CA LEU A 87 -5.62 -2.12 -3.47
C LEU A 87 -7.02 -2.76 -3.59
N GLY A 88 -8.02 -1.98 -4.05
CA GLY A 88 -9.37 -2.49 -4.31
C GLY A 88 -9.42 -3.56 -5.41
N ARG A 89 -8.57 -3.48 -6.45
CA ARG A 89 -8.50 -4.52 -7.50
C ARG A 89 -7.87 -5.82 -7.04
N GLN A 90 -7.02 -5.79 -6.01
CA GLN A 90 -6.31 -6.97 -5.49
C GLN A 90 -7.03 -7.62 -4.31
N GLY A 91 -8.26 -7.18 -3.98
CA GLY A 91 -9.04 -7.72 -2.86
C GLY A 91 -8.49 -7.33 -1.48
N MET A 92 -7.62 -6.32 -1.43
CA MET A 92 -7.10 -5.71 -0.20
C MET A 92 -7.77 -4.35 0.01
N ALA A 93 -9.07 -4.32 0.26
CA ALA A 93 -9.81 -3.13 0.70
C ALA A 93 -11.10 -3.54 1.42
#